data_AF-A0A8T4NJ57-F1
#
_entry.id   AF-A0A8T4NJ57-F1
#
_cell.length_a   1.000
_cell.length_b   1.000
_cell.length_c   1.000
_cell.angle_alpha   90.00
_cell.angle_beta   90.00
_cell.angle_gamma   90.00
#
_symmetry.space_group_name_H-M   'P 1'
#
loop_
_entity.id
_entity.type
_entity.pdbx_description
1 polymer ?
#
loop_
_entity_poly.entity_id
_entity_poly.type
_entity_poly.pdbx_seq_one_letter_code
_entity_poly.pdbx_strand_id
1 'polypeptide(L)'
;MVREKISVENAGELITSDDILGKEVIDAEGDFIGIAESVFINPKNLDFVGISIDKGFLKKGLMIGKEYVKNITPYAVFLNVRPAYLLKGMDIFDIEGEKVGSVKELILRDNKNQIKKIITSLGMLKKRIEIDAQFIKSIGENVFLNVKKREIIQLMR
;
A
#
# COMPACT_ATOMS: atom_id res chain seq x y z
N MET A 1 14.18 -18.40 34.95
CA MET A 1 12.78 -18.57 35.36
C MET A 1 12.08 -19.37 34.27
N VAL A 2 11.77 -20.64 34.52
CA VAL A 2 11.14 -21.54 33.54
C VAL A 2 9.65 -21.21 33.52
N ARG A 3 9.12 -20.79 32.37
CA ARG A 3 7.67 -20.63 32.19
C ARG A 3 7.11 -22.00 31.83
N GLU A 4 6.37 -22.62 32.74
CA GLU A 4 5.58 -23.81 32.44
C GLU A 4 4.62 -23.47 31.29
N LYS A 5 4.77 -24.15 30.14
CA LYS A 5 3.90 -24.00 28.98
C LYS A 5 2.87 -25.11 29.01
N ILE A 6 1.60 -24.75 29.18
CA ILE A 6 0.49 -25.67 28.95
C ILE A 6 0.39 -25.83 27.42
N SER A 7 0.89 -26.97 26.92
CA SER A 7 0.77 -27.49 25.55
C SER A 7 0.79 -26.42 24.45
N VAL A 8 1.97 -25.95 24.07
CA VAL A 8 2.15 -25.24 22.81
C VAL A 8 2.91 -26.13 21.86
N GLU A 9 2.18 -26.78 20.94
CA GLU A 9 2.81 -27.47 19.81
C GLU A 9 3.59 -26.43 18.99
N ASN A 10 4.82 -26.76 18.57
CA ASN A 10 5.71 -25.89 17.79
C ASN A 10 6.11 -24.57 18.47
N ALA A 11 6.41 -24.62 19.77
CA ALA A 11 6.87 -23.47 20.55
C ALA A 11 8.14 -22.74 20.02
N GLY A 12 8.86 -23.32 19.05
CA GLY A 12 10.04 -22.74 18.40
C GLY A 12 9.76 -21.78 17.24
N GLU A 13 8.51 -21.71 16.74
CA GLU A 13 8.12 -20.86 15.59
C GLU A 13 7.19 -19.70 15.98
N LEU A 14 7.02 -19.45 17.28
CA LEU A 14 6.14 -18.40 17.77
C LEU A 14 6.86 -17.06 17.74
N ILE A 15 6.13 -16.03 17.32
CA ILE A 15 6.52 -14.63 17.47
C ILE A 15 5.53 -13.94 18.42
N THR A 16 5.97 -12.84 18.99
CA THR A 16 5.21 -11.97 19.87
C THR A 16 4.96 -10.62 19.22
N SER A 17 4.15 -9.76 19.84
CA SER A 17 4.01 -8.37 19.41
C SER A 17 5.34 -7.63 19.39
N ASP A 18 6.26 -7.96 20.29
CA ASP A 18 7.58 -7.30 20.40
C ASP A 18 8.46 -7.63 19.19
N ASP A 19 8.19 -8.74 18.50
CA ASP A 19 8.82 -9.10 17.24
C ASP A 19 8.25 -8.32 16.04
N ILE A 20 7.24 -7.47 16.23
CA ILE A 20 6.57 -6.70 15.18
C ILE A 20 6.70 -5.20 15.45
N LEU A 21 6.31 -4.77 16.64
CA LEU A 21 6.19 -3.36 17.00
C LEU A 21 7.56 -2.66 16.95
N GLY A 22 7.58 -1.44 16.41
CA GLY A 22 8.79 -0.64 16.25
C GLY A 22 9.68 -1.06 15.08
N LYS A 23 9.37 -2.14 14.37
CA LYS A 23 10.15 -2.58 13.20
C LYS A 23 9.78 -1.79 11.96
N GLU A 24 10.76 -1.67 11.08
CA GLU A 24 10.55 -1.14 9.73
C GLU A 24 9.60 -2.07 8.97
N VAL A 25 8.68 -1.46 8.23
CA VAL A 25 7.82 -2.16 7.28
C VAL A 25 8.32 -1.88 5.88
N ILE A 26 8.69 -2.95 5.18
CA ILE A 26 9.30 -2.91 3.85
C ILE A 26 8.36 -3.58 2.86
N ASP A 27 8.13 -2.97 1.71
CA ASP A 27 7.25 -3.56 0.69
C ASP A 27 7.93 -4.62 -0.18
N ALA A 28 7.18 -5.14 -1.16
CA ALA A 28 7.66 -6.17 -2.08
C ALA A 28 8.78 -5.69 -3.03
N GLU A 29 8.94 -4.38 -3.21
CA GLU A 29 10.00 -3.76 -4.03
C GLU A 29 11.23 -3.39 -3.19
N GLY A 30 11.15 -3.52 -1.87
CA GLY A 30 12.21 -3.13 -0.94
C GLY A 30 12.10 -1.69 -0.42
N ASP A 31 10.99 -0.99 -0.73
CA ASP A 31 10.77 0.38 -0.28
C ASP A 31 10.38 0.41 1.21
N PHE A 32 10.96 1.36 1.95
CA PHE A 32 10.56 1.66 3.32
C PHE A 32 9.18 2.34 3.36
N ILE A 33 8.23 1.72 4.07
CA ILE A 33 6.85 2.21 4.15
C ILE A 33 6.60 3.04 5.42
N GLY A 34 7.24 2.65 6.51
CA GLY A 34 7.05 3.25 7.84
C GLY A 34 7.41 2.27 8.95
N ILE A 35 6.94 2.55 10.16
CA ILE A 35 7.21 1.75 11.36
C ILE A 35 5.92 1.06 11.82
N ALA A 36 6.00 -0.23 12.16
CA ALA A 36 4.87 -0.96 12.72
C ALA A 36 4.50 -0.38 14.11
N GLU A 37 3.30 0.16 14.25
CA GLU A 37 2.86 0.92 15.42
C GLU A 37 1.89 0.12 16.29
N SER A 38 1.00 -0.66 15.69
CA SER A 38 0.02 -1.48 16.42
C SER A 38 -0.18 -2.83 15.77
N VAL A 39 -0.52 -3.82 16.59
CA VAL A 39 -0.94 -5.16 16.18
C VAL A 39 -2.43 -5.30 16.45
N PHE A 40 -3.18 -5.71 15.44
CA PHE A 40 -4.61 -5.95 15.55
C PHE A 40 -4.87 -7.44 15.77
N ILE A 41 -5.60 -7.76 16.83
CA ILE A 41 -6.05 -9.12 17.18
C ILE A 41 -7.57 -9.11 17.22
N ASN A 42 -8.20 -10.13 16.65
CA ASN A 42 -9.65 -10.27 16.70
C ASN A 42 -10.06 -10.74 18.11
N PRO A 43 -10.90 -9.99 18.84
CA PRO A 43 -11.23 -10.30 20.23
C PRO A 43 -12.10 -11.57 20.39
N LYS A 44 -12.70 -12.09 19.32
CA LYS A 44 -13.58 -13.27 19.37
C LYS A 44 -12.81 -14.59 19.26
N ASN A 45 -11.80 -14.63 18.41
CA ASN A 45 -11.03 -15.85 18.12
C ASN A 45 -9.53 -15.73 18.41
N LEU A 46 -9.08 -14.55 18.85
CA LEU A 46 -7.68 -14.24 19.17
C LEU A 46 -6.71 -14.35 17.98
N ASP A 47 -7.23 -14.35 16.75
CA ASP A 47 -6.38 -14.36 15.56
C ASP A 47 -5.70 -13.02 15.34
N PHE A 48 -4.44 -13.05 14.93
CA PHE A 48 -3.79 -11.90 14.31
C PHE A 48 -4.56 -11.48 13.05
N VAL A 49 -4.84 -10.18 12.93
CA VAL A 49 -5.58 -9.57 11.82
C VAL A 49 -4.67 -8.75 10.93
N GLY A 50 -3.67 -8.06 11.50
CA GLY A 50 -2.81 -7.15 10.76
C GLY A 50 -2.10 -6.14 11.65
N ILE A 51 -1.51 -5.13 11.03
CA ILE A 51 -0.76 -4.06 11.71
C ILE A 51 -1.19 -2.67 11.26
N SER A 52 -0.96 -1.65 12.10
CA SER A 52 -0.88 -0.26 11.63
C SER A 52 0.57 0.13 11.38
N ILE A 53 0.77 0.98 10.40
CA ILE A 53 2.06 1.54 10.04
C ILE A 53 2.02 3.04 10.27
N ASP A 54 2.85 3.53 11.19
CA ASP A 54 3.13 4.95 11.34
C ASP A 54 4.09 5.40 10.22
N LYS A 55 3.73 6.51 9.59
CA LYS A 55 4.45 7.12 8.46
C LYS A 55 5.04 8.48 8.84
N GLY A 56 5.00 8.84 10.12
CA GLY A 56 5.47 10.10 10.67
C GLY A 56 4.39 11.20 10.74
N PHE A 57 4.77 12.31 11.39
CA PHE A 57 3.94 13.39 11.97
C PHE A 57 2.81 14.04 11.13
N LEU A 58 2.66 13.74 9.84
CA LEU A 58 1.67 14.38 8.95
C LEU A 58 0.88 13.40 8.07
N LYS A 59 1.18 12.11 8.11
CA LYS A 59 0.52 11.10 7.27
C LYS A 59 -0.36 10.23 8.15
N LYS A 60 -1.63 10.07 7.77
CA LYS A 60 -2.52 9.10 8.43
C LYS A 60 -1.88 7.72 8.37
N GLY A 61 -1.91 7.00 9.48
CA GLY A 61 -1.41 5.63 9.57
C GLY A 61 -2.09 4.71 8.55
N LEU A 62 -1.35 3.70 8.08
CA LEU A 62 -1.83 2.72 7.11
C LEU A 62 -2.08 1.39 7.81
N MET A 63 -3.30 0.86 7.72
CA MET A 63 -3.61 -0.48 8.21
C MET A 63 -3.33 -1.52 7.11
N ILE A 64 -2.58 -2.56 7.45
CA ILE A 64 -2.24 -3.67 6.57
C ILE A 64 -2.76 -4.97 7.16
N GLY A 65 -3.58 -5.69 6.38
CA GLY A 65 -4.07 -7.02 6.75
C GLY A 65 -2.96 -8.08 6.74
N LYS A 66 -3.09 -9.12 7.57
CA LYS A 66 -2.11 -10.19 7.70
C LYS A 66 -1.81 -10.91 6.40
N GLU A 67 -2.77 -10.95 5.46
CA GLU A 67 -2.63 -11.56 4.14
C GLU A 67 -1.57 -10.87 3.27
N TYR A 68 -1.24 -9.61 3.59
CA TYR A 68 -0.21 -8.84 2.91
C TYR A 68 1.15 -8.91 3.61
N VAL A 69 1.23 -9.49 4.81
CA VAL A 69 2.50 -9.71 5.51
C VAL A 69 3.13 -10.99 4.97
N LYS A 70 4.28 -10.85 4.31
CA LYS A 70 5.05 -11.97 3.74
C LYS A 70 5.77 -12.75 4.83
N ASN A 71 6.53 -12.03 5.66
CA ASN A 71 7.30 -12.60 6.76
C ASN A 71 7.72 -11.51 7.76
N ILE A 72 7.99 -11.94 8.99
CA ILE A 72 8.50 -11.09 10.06
C ILE A 72 9.89 -11.61 10.41
N THR A 73 10.86 -10.72 10.45
CA THR A 73 12.27 -11.03 10.76
C THR A 73 12.72 -10.26 11.99
N PRO A 74 13.89 -10.56 12.58
CA PRO A 74 14.43 -9.74 13.66
C PRO A 74 14.55 -8.24 13.33
N TYR A 75 14.69 -7.89 12.05
CA TYR A 75 14.97 -6.52 11.61
C TYR A 75 13.75 -5.77 11.07
N ALA A 76 12.87 -6.46 10.34
CA ALA A 76 11.77 -5.82 9.61
C ALA A 76 10.56 -6.74 9.41
N VAL A 77 9.42 -6.11 9.13
CA VAL A 77 8.20 -6.74 8.62
C VAL A 77 8.16 -6.55 7.11
N PHE A 78 8.15 -7.65 6.35
CA PHE A 78 8.09 -7.59 4.89
C PHE A 78 6.67 -7.79 4.40
N LEU A 79 6.24 -6.97 3.43
CA LEU A 79 4.99 -7.14 2.72
C LEU A 79 5.20 -7.92 1.42
N ASN A 80 4.16 -8.62 0.97
CA ASN A 80 4.14 -9.28 -0.34
C ASN A 80 3.55 -8.38 -1.45
N VAL A 81 3.18 -7.14 -1.12
CA VAL A 81 2.65 -6.15 -2.05
C VAL A 81 3.26 -4.78 -1.80
N ARG A 82 3.23 -3.95 -2.84
CA ARG A 82 3.39 -2.50 -2.73
C ARG A 82 2.04 -1.83 -2.48
N PRO A 83 1.83 -1.14 -1.34
CA PRO A 83 0.55 -0.47 -1.06
C PRO A 83 0.22 0.60 -2.11
N ALA A 84 -0.91 0.47 -2.78
CA ALA A 84 -1.37 1.36 -3.85
C ALA A 84 -1.48 2.81 -3.39
N TYR A 85 -1.74 3.08 -2.11
CA TYR A 85 -1.72 4.43 -1.56
C TYR A 85 -0.41 5.19 -1.82
N LEU A 86 0.73 4.49 -1.92
CA LEU A 86 2.03 5.09 -2.19
C LEU A 86 2.11 5.76 -3.56
N LEU A 87 1.19 5.45 -4.46
CA LEU A 87 1.09 6.08 -5.78
C LEU A 87 0.63 7.53 -5.69
N LYS A 88 0.05 7.96 -4.56
CA LYS A 88 -0.40 9.33 -4.37
C LYS A 88 0.78 10.31 -4.48
N GLY A 89 0.67 11.26 -5.40
CA GLY A 89 1.71 12.24 -5.70
C GLY A 89 2.62 11.88 -6.86
N MET A 90 2.64 10.62 -7.32
CA MET A 90 3.44 10.22 -8.49
C MET A 90 2.95 10.90 -9.76
N ASP A 91 3.87 11.16 -10.69
CA ASP A 91 3.53 11.70 -11.98
C ASP A 91 2.92 10.62 -12.88
N ILE A 92 2.02 11.06 -13.75
CA ILE A 92 1.32 10.22 -14.71
C ILE A 92 1.76 10.64 -16.10
N PHE A 93 2.30 9.69 -16.86
CA PHE A 93 2.76 9.88 -18.24
C PHE A 93 1.91 9.05 -19.19
N ASP A 94 1.66 9.59 -20.38
CA ASP A 94 0.96 8.87 -21.43
C ASP A 94 1.89 7.94 -22.22
N ILE A 95 1.35 7.25 -23.23
CA ILE A 95 2.14 6.31 -24.05
C ILE A 95 3.25 6.99 -24.88
N GLU A 96 3.17 8.30 -25.10
CA GLU A 96 4.19 9.10 -25.81
C GLU A 96 5.21 9.72 -24.85
N GLY A 97 5.06 9.51 -23.54
CA GLY A 97 5.91 10.09 -22.51
C GLY A 97 5.51 11.52 -22.13
N GLU A 98 4.36 12.02 -22.58
CA GLU A 98 3.86 13.32 -22.18
C GLU A 98 3.29 13.27 -20.76
N LYS A 99 3.64 14.26 -19.94
CA LYS A 99 3.05 14.40 -18.59
C LYS A 99 1.56 14.75 -18.70
N VAL A 100 0.73 13.85 -18.20
CA VAL A 100 -0.72 14.02 -18.06
C VAL A 100 -1.01 14.82 -16.80
N GLY A 101 -0.43 14.43 -15.67
CA GLY A 101 -0.66 15.09 -14.38
C GLY A 101 0.03 14.34 -13.25
N SER A 102 -0.54 14.41 -12.04
CA SER A 102 -0.06 13.69 -10.85
C SER A 102 -1.23 13.01 -10.14
N VAL A 103 -1.02 11.83 -9.57
CA VAL A 103 -2.03 11.11 -8.79
C VAL A 103 -2.47 11.96 -7.58
N LYS A 104 -3.74 12.39 -7.56
CA LYS A 104 -4.34 13.12 -6.43
C LYS A 104 -5.07 12.18 -5.48
N GLU A 105 -5.77 11.21 -6.02
CA GLU A 105 -6.59 10.27 -5.27
C GLU A 105 -6.68 8.93 -6.00
N LEU A 106 -6.97 7.87 -5.25
CA LEU A 106 -7.06 6.51 -5.75
C LEU A 106 -8.39 5.93 -5.31
N ILE A 107 -9.11 5.33 -6.25
CA ILE A 107 -10.29 4.52 -5.95
C ILE A 107 -9.87 3.07 -6.06
N LEU A 108 -9.97 2.34 -4.96
CA LEU A 108 -9.61 0.92 -4.87
C LEU A 108 -10.85 0.04 -5.07
N ARG A 109 -10.65 -1.20 -5.52
CA ARG A 109 -11.71 -2.22 -5.58
C ARG A 109 -11.91 -2.83 -4.19
N ASP A 110 -13.12 -2.76 -3.65
CA ASP A 110 -13.53 -3.40 -2.40
C ASP A 110 -12.58 -3.14 -1.20
N ASN A 111 -11.96 -1.97 -1.15
CA ASN A 111 -10.93 -1.60 -0.17
C ASN A 111 -9.68 -2.51 -0.14
N LYS A 112 -9.43 -3.28 -1.22
CA LYS A 112 -8.22 -4.09 -1.39
C LYS A 112 -7.12 -3.31 -2.09
N ASN A 113 -5.90 -3.85 -2.12
CA ASN A 113 -4.75 -3.24 -2.80
C ASN A 113 -4.83 -3.30 -4.34
N GLN A 114 -6.02 -3.13 -4.92
CA GLN A 114 -6.29 -3.23 -6.35
C GLN A 114 -6.89 -1.92 -6.84
N ILE A 115 -6.22 -1.26 -7.77
CA ILE A 115 -6.65 0.03 -8.30
C ILE A 115 -7.88 -0.18 -9.20
N LYS A 116 -8.93 0.58 -8.94
CA LYS A 116 -10.09 0.72 -9.84
C LYS A 116 -9.88 1.92 -10.75
N LYS A 117 -9.57 3.08 -10.15
CA LYS A 117 -9.37 4.36 -10.84
C LYS A 117 -8.29 5.20 -10.16
N ILE A 118 -7.62 6.01 -10.97
CA ILE A 118 -6.71 7.08 -10.53
C ILE A 118 -7.40 8.42 -10.79
N ILE A 119 -7.46 9.28 -9.79
CA ILE A 119 -7.91 10.67 -9.97
C ILE A 119 -6.69 11.56 -10.13
N THR A 120 -6.64 12.32 -11.22
CA THR A 120 -5.56 13.26 -11.53
C THR A 120 -6.10 14.66 -11.83
N SER A 121 -5.24 15.67 -11.74
CA SER A 121 -5.50 17.03 -12.22
C SER A 121 -4.58 17.34 -13.40
N LEU A 122 -5.13 17.86 -14.50
CA LEU A 122 -4.34 18.30 -15.66
C LEU A 122 -3.65 19.64 -15.38
N GLY A 123 -2.35 19.62 -15.10
CA GLY A 123 -1.55 20.85 -14.96
C GLY A 123 -2.15 21.87 -13.97
N MET A 124 -2.29 23.13 -14.40
CA MET A 124 -2.87 24.23 -13.61
C MET A 124 -4.41 24.25 -13.57
N LEU A 125 -5.10 23.37 -14.33
CA LEU A 125 -6.56 23.32 -14.32
C LEU A 125 -7.07 22.56 -13.09
N LYS A 126 -8.10 23.12 -12.43
CA LYS A 126 -8.78 22.49 -11.28
C LYS A 126 -9.65 21.27 -11.64
N LYS A 127 -9.76 20.90 -12.93
CA LYS A 127 -10.62 19.80 -13.35
C LYS A 127 -9.97 18.47 -12.98
N ARG A 128 -10.69 17.67 -12.18
CA ARG A 128 -10.30 16.30 -11.83
C ARG A 128 -10.70 15.35 -12.96
N ILE A 129 -9.82 14.41 -13.27
CA ILE A 129 -10.03 13.36 -14.27
C ILE A 129 -9.90 12.02 -13.59
N GLU A 130 -10.82 11.12 -13.91
CA GLU A 130 -10.72 9.72 -13.52
C GLU A 130 -10.10 8.91 -14.66
N ILE A 131 -9.07 8.13 -14.35
CA ILE A 131 -8.41 7.21 -15.26
C ILE A 131 -8.69 5.80 -14.76
N ASP A 132 -9.43 5.01 -15.54
CA ASP A 132 -9.68 3.60 -15.23
C ASP A 132 -8.40 2.76 -15.29
N ALA A 133 -8.32 1.73 -14.44
CA ALA A 133 -7.16 0.86 -14.36
C ALA A 133 -6.78 0.18 -15.69
N GLN A 134 -7.74 -0.01 -16.61
CA GLN A 134 -7.49 -0.55 -17.95
C GLN A 134 -6.54 0.32 -18.80
N PHE A 135 -6.46 1.62 -18.49
CA PHE A 135 -5.59 2.55 -19.19
C PHE A 135 -4.18 2.61 -18.60
N ILE A 136 -3.95 1.93 -17.47
CA ILE A 136 -2.65 1.88 -16.82
C ILE A 136 -1.83 0.76 -17.46
N LYS A 137 -0.70 1.12 -18.06
CA LYS A 137 0.25 0.18 -18.66
C LYS A 137 1.17 -0.42 -17.60
N SER A 138 1.76 0.44 -16.77
CA SER A 138 2.73 0.05 -15.76
C SER A 138 2.81 1.07 -14.63
N ILE A 139 3.25 0.60 -13.47
CA ILE A 139 3.43 1.40 -12.26
C ILE A 139 4.82 1.06 -11.72
N GLY A 140 5.64 2.10 -11.49
CA GLY A 140 6.98 1.99 -10.90
C GLY A 140 7.26 3.21 -10.04
N GLU A 141 8.26 4.02 -10.40
CA GLU A 141 8.45 5.35 -9.81
C GLU A 141 7.38 6.35 -10.25
N ASN A 142 6.81 6.13 -11.44
CA ASN A 142 5.74 6.90 -12.03
C ASN A 142 4.67 5.97 -12.61
N VAL A 143 3.49 6.54 -12.91
CA VAL A 143 2.39 5.81 -13.55
C VAL A 143 2.45 6.05 -15.06
N PHE A 144 2.49 4.98 -15.85
CA PHE A 144 2.49 5.05 -17.30
C PHE A 144 1.18 4.52 -17.86
N LEU A 145 0.60 5.25 -18.79
CA LEU A 145 -0.65 4.88 -19.47
C LEU A 145 -0.38 4.21 -20.82
N ASN A 146 -1.35 3.45 -21.30
CA ASN A 146 -1.32 2.83 -22.64
C ASN A 146 -2.09 3.66 -23.69
N VAL A 147 -2.60 4.84 -23.33
CA VAL A 147 -3.35 5.76 -24.18
C VAL A 147 -2.66 7.11 -24.23
N LYS A 148 -3.00 7.93 -25.24
CA LYS A 148 -2.45 9.28 -25.40
C LYS A 148 -3.23 10.29 -24.56
N LYS A 149 -2.57 11.34 -24.06
CA LYS A 149 -3.18 12.42 -23.27
C LYS A 149 -4.40 13.04 -23.95
N ARG A 150 -4.33 13.24 -25.27
CA ARG A 150 -5.44 13.79 -26.07
C ARG A 150 -6.70 12.91 -26.07
N GLU A 151 -6.53 11.59 -26.03
CA GLU A 151 -7.64 10.63 -26.01
C GLU A 151 -8.33 10.66 -24.64
N ILE A 152 -7.55 10.75 -23.56
CA ILE A 152 -8.06 10.96 -22.20
C ILE A 152 -8.87 12.25 -22.14
N ILE A 153 -8.41 13.32 -22.79
CA ILE A 153 -9.12 14.60 -22.82
C ILE A 153 -10.42 14.52 -23.61
N GLN A 154 -10.44 13.75 -24.71
CA GLN A 154 -11.63 13.57 -25.55
C GLN A 154 -12.70 12.71 -24.87
N LEU A 155 -12.31 11.70 -24.07
CA LEU A 155 -13.23 10.92 -23.23
C LEU A 155 -13.97 11.76 -22.17
N MET A 156 -13.65 13.06 -22.04
CA MET A 156 -14.30 14.01 -21.13
C MET A 156 -15.34 14.94 -21.77
N ARG A 157 -15.58 14.82 -23.09
CA ARG A 157 -16.64 15.54 -23.81
C ARG A 157 -17.83 14.62 -24.02
#